data_AF-A0A3D3B464-F1
#
_entry.id   AF-A0A3D3B464-F1
#
_cell.length_a   1.000
_cell.length_b   1.000
_cell.length_c   1.000
_cell.angle_alpha   90.00
_cell.angle_beta   90.00
_cell.angle_gamma   90.00
#
_symmetry.space_group_name_H-M   'P 1'
#
loop_
_entity.id
_entity.type
_entity.pdbx_description
1 polymer ?
#
loop_
_entity_poly.entity_id
_entity_poly.type
_entity_poly.pdbx_seq_one_letter_code
_entity_poly.pdbx_strand_id
1 'polypeptide(L)'
;MGAQAMSALELYSLKTELLHAIAQAADLDKLEEVRIAALGKKGRISELMQALGSLPPDERKAYGQVVNSLKASVGEALEAKRQELAKAATAGKLAAEYADVTLPMREGPLAEGRIHPVSQVTDEITEIFADMGFSIAEGPDIETDFNNFTALNIPPEHPARQDHDTFYFAPASDGTRAVLRTHTSPVQIRTMLREKPPLRIIAPGRVYRSDSDQTHTPMFHQVEGLVIDEETHLGHLKWVLEEFCKAFFEVPSVKMRFRASHFPFTEPSMEVDIGYAKVGDEIRIGEGDEWLEILGCG
;
A
#
# COMPACT_ATOMS: atom_id res chain seq x y z
N MET A 1 84.06 -2.34 17.61
CA MET A 1 84.14 -1.50 16.40
C MET A 1 83.11 -0.40 16.56
N GLY A 2 83.55 0.84 16.77
CA GLY A 2 82.63 1.97 16.99
C GLY A 2 81.76 2.18 15.76
N ALA A 3 80.47 2.45 15.97
CA ALA A 3 79.57 2.85 14.90
C ALA A 3 80.12 4.15 14.28
N GLN A 4 80.71 4.05 13.08
CA GLN A 4 81.07 5.24 12.30
C GLN A 4 79.79 5.97 11.95
N ALA A 5 79.75 7.29 12.18
CA ALA A 5 78.67 8.12 11.68
C ALA A 5 78.64 8.04 10.15
N MET A 6 77.45 7.84 9.57
CA MET A 6 77.28 7.83 8.13
C MET A 6 77.59 9.23 7.58
N SER A 7 78.23 9.28 6.42
CA SER A 7 78.47 10.53 5.71
C SER A 7 77.15 11.15 5.23
N ALA A 8 77.18 12.46 4.94
CA ALA A 8 76.00 13.16 4.39
C ALA A 8 75.50 12.55 3.07
N LEU A 9 76.40 11.99 2.24
CA LEU A 9 76.06 11.32 0.99
C LEU A 9 75.28 10.02 1.25
N GLU A 10 75.70 9.25 2.26
CA GLU A 10 75.05 7.99 2.63
C GLU A 10 73.67 8.21 3.26
N LEU A 11 73.49 9.27 4.06
CA LEU A 11 72.18 9.69 4.57
C LEU A 11 71.23 10.14 3.46
N TYR A 12 71.75 10.83 2.45
CA TYR A 12 70.97 11.23 1.28
C TYR A 12 70.56 10.01 0.43
N SER A 13 71.46 9.04 0.25
CA SER A 13 71.16 7.76 -0.41
C SER A 13 70.08 6.99 0.34
N LEU A 14 70.19 6.88 1.67
CA LEU A 14 69.20 6.24 2.52
C LEU A 14 67.83 6.92 2.42
N LYS A 15 67.79 8.26 2.42
CA LYS A 15 66.55 9.02 2.22
C LYS A 15 65.88 8.65 0.90
N THR A 16 66.64 8.65 -0.18
CA THR A 16 66.14 8.38 -1.53
C THR A 16 65.63 6.95 -1.66
N GLU A 17 66.36 5.98 -1.12
CA GLU A 17 65.97 4.57 -1.09
C GLU A 17 64.65 4.35 -0.33
N LEU A 18 64.52 4.94 0.87
CA LEU A 18 63.31 4.82 1.67
C LEU A 18 62.11 5.51 1.02
N LEU A 19 62.29 6.71 0.46
CA LEU A 19 61.23 7.40 -0.28
C LEU A 19 60.79 6.61 -1.51
N HIS A 20 61.72 5.95 -2.21
CA HIS A 20 61.41 5.08 -3.33
C HIS A 20 60.64 3.82 -2.87
N ALA A 21 61.06 3.17 -1.79
CA ALA A 21 60.38 2.01 -1.23
C ALA A 21 58.95 2.35 -0.77
N ILE A 22 58.74 3.54 -0.17
CA ILE A 22 57.41 4.05 0.18
C ILE A 22 56.55 4.24 -1.07
N ALA A 23 57.09 4.87 -2.11
CA ALA A 23 56.36 5.12 -3.35
C ALA A 23 55.94 3.82 -4.05
N GLN A 24 56.77 2.76 -3.97
CA GLN A 24 56.53 1.45 -4.58
C GLN A 24 55.66 0.50 -3.73
N ALA A 25 55.29 0.88 -2.50
CA ALA A 25 54.41 0.07 -1.67
C ALA A 25 53.02 -0.07 -2.34
N ALA A 26 52.66 -1.30 -2.69
CA ALA A 26 51.45 -1.61 -3.45
C ALA A 26 50.17 -1.66 -2.59
N ASP A 27 50.31 -1.91 -1.29
CA ASP A 27 49.22 -2.03 -0.34
C ASP A 27 49.67 -1.61 1.08
N LEU A 28 48.72 -1.58 2.01
CA LEU A 28 48.98 -1.17 3.39
C LEU A 28 49.93 -2.12 4.13
N ASP A 29 49.94 -3.41 3.79
CA ASP A 29 50.83 -4.40 4.40
C ASP A 29 52.28 -4.20 3.96
N LYS A 30 52.50 -3.93 2.66
CA LYS A 30 53.81 -3.55 2.12
C LYS A 30 54.30 -2.20 2.61
N LEU A 31 53.40 -1.24 2.81
CA LEU A 31 53.77 0.03 3.42
C LEU A 31 54.19 -0.15 4.89
N GLU A 32 53.54 -1.06 5.62
CA GLU A 32 53.87 -1.39 7.00
C GLU A 32 55.23 -2.11 7.11
N GLU A 33 55.55 -3.01 6.19
CA GLU A 33 56.89 -3.61 6.07
C GLU A 33 57.98 -2.53 5.92
N VAL A 34 57.76 -1.54 5.04
CA VAL A 34 58.68 -0.41 4.83
C VAL A 34 58.79 0.48 6.09
N ARG A 35 57.66 0.73 6.78
CA ARG A 35 57.65 1.48 8.04
C ARG A 35 58.47 0.79 9.11
N ILE A 36 58.32 -0.52 9.27
CA ILE A 36 59.07 -1.31 10.26
C ILE A 36 60.56 -1.31 9.94
N ALA A 37 60.94 -1.49 8.67
CA ALA A 37 62.34 -1.47 8.23
C ALA A 37 63.01 -0.09 8.41
N ALA A 38 62.26 1.01 8.27
CA ALA A 38 62.78 2.37 8.41
C ALA A 38 62.77 2.86 9.87
N LEU A 39 61.62 2.76 10.55
CA LEU A 39 61.30 3.42 11.83
C LEU A 39 61.01 2.44 12.98
N GLY A 40 61.07 1.12 12.75
CA GLY A 40 60.88 0.12 13.79
C GLY A 40 61.99 0.14 14.86
N LYS A 41 61.86 -0.70 15.89
CA LYS A 41 62.84 -0.75 17.01
C LYS A 41 64.28 -1.06 16.56
N LYS A 42 64.43 -1.85 15.49
CA LYS A 42 65.70 -2.15 14.78
C LYS A 42 65.69 -1.58 13.36
N GLY A 43 64.93 -0.50 13.15
CA GLY A 43 64.83 0.15 11.84
C GLY A 43 66.09 0.97 11.54
N ARG A 44 66.42 1.12 10.27
CA ARG A 44 67.64 1.80 9.82
C ARG A 44 67.77 3.22 10.39
N ILE A 45 66.68 3.99 10.50
CA ILE A 45 66.70 5.33 11.09
C ILE A 45 66.78 5.27 12.63
N SER A 46 66.14 4.28 13.25
CA SER A 46 66.18 4.09 14.71
C SER A 46 67.59 3.71 15.19
N GLU A 47 68.33 2.91 14.42
CA GLU A 47 69.74 2.59 14.69
C GLU A 47 70.65 3.83 14.59
N LEU A 48 70.41 4.68 13.58
CA LEU A 48 71.10 5.99 13.46
C LEU A 48 70.82 6.91 14.64
N MET A 49 69.59 6.91 15.15
CA MET A 49 69.22 7.68 16.34
C MET A 49 69.87 7.13 17.61
N GLN A 50 70.07 5.82 17.73
CA GLN A 50 70.78 5.21 18.87
C GLN A 50 72.28 5.53 18.83
N ALA A 51 72.89 5.54 17.64
CA ALA A 51 74.30 5.86 17.43
C ALA A 51 74.67 7.33 17.77
N LEU A 52 73.69 8.24 17.89
CA LEU A 52 73.92 9.62 18.34
C LEU A 52 74.51 9.71 19.75
N GLY A 53 74.19 8.75 20.63
CA GLY A 53 74.67 8.72 22.01
C GLY A 53 76.19 8.56 22.13
N SER A 54 76.84 7.98 21.13
CA SER A 54 78.29 7.73 21.08
C SER A 54 79.11 8.86 20.44
N LEU A 55 78.49 9.92 19.91
CA LEU A 55 79.19 11.01 19.22
C LEU A 55 79.65 12.15 20.14
N PRO A 56 80.73 12.88 19.83
CA PRO A 56 81.12 14.10 20.54
C PRO A 56 80.05 15.19 20.48
N PRO A 57 79.95 16.10 21.46
CA PRO A 57 78.86 17.09 21.57
C PRO A 57 78.65 17.96 20.32
N ASP A 58 79.72 18.40 19.66
CA ASP A 58 79.65 19.30 18.50
C ASP A 58 79.16 18.57 17.24
N GLU A 59 79.63 17.35 16.99
CA GLU A 59 79.20 16.51 15.87
C GLU A 59 77.78 15.97 16.08
N ARG A 60 77.41 15.67 17.33
CA ARG A 60 76.09 15.17 17.71
C ARG A 60 74.97 16.15 17.34
N LYS A 61 75.21 17.46 17.46
CA LYS A 61 74.20 18.50 17.15
C LYS A 61 73.91 18.57 15.65
N ALA A 62 74.94 18.64 14.81
CA ALA A 62 74.79 18.71 13.36
C ALA A 62 74.23 17.39 12.79
N TYR A 63 74.76 16.24 13.22
CA TYR A 63 74.30 14.92 12.77
C TYR A 63 72.87 14.62 13.22
N GLY A 64 72.53 14.95 14.48
CA GLY A 64 71.17 14.77 15.02
C GLY A 64 70.11 15.60 14.29
N GLN A 65 70.44 16.81 13.84
CA GLN A 65 69.53 17.62 13.05
C GLN A 65 69.21 16.97 11.69
N VAL A 66 70.23 16.42 11.02
CA VAL A 66 70.06 15.73 9.73
C VAL A 66 69.25 14.44 9.89
N VAL A 67 69.54 13.62 10.91
CA VAL A 67 68.81 12.37 11.16
C VAL A 67 67.35 12.64 11.57
N ASN A 68 67.08 13.68 12.37
CA ASN A 68 65.72 14.08 12.70
C ASN A 68 64.94 14.59 11.46
N SER A 69 65.59 15.36 10.58
CA SER A 69 64.99 15.80 9.33
C SER A 69 64.68 14.63 8.38
N LEU A 70 65.57 13.63 8.32
CA LEU A 70 65.36 12.38 7.60
C LEU A 70 64.14 11.64 8.16
N LYS A 71 64.08 11.45 9.48
CA LYS A 71 62.97 10.81 10.17
C LYS A 71 61.64 11.50 9.89
N ALA A 72 61.61 12.83 9.95
CA ALA A 72 60.43 13.63 9.64
C ALA A 72 59.99 13.44 8.19
N SER A 73 60.91 13.59 7.22
CA SER A 73 60.61 13.42 5.79
C SER A 73 60.06 12.03 5.46
N VAL A 74 60.65 10.99 6.05
CA VAL A 74 60.21 9.59 5.84
C VAL A 74 58.87 9.32 6.53
N GLY A 75 58.67 9.87 7.73
CA GLY A 75 57.38 9.78 8.45
C GLY A 75 56.23 10.46 7.69
N GLU A 76 56.48 11.65 7.15
CA GLU A 76 55.51 12.38 6.31
C GLU A 76 55.18 11.60 5.03
N ALA A 77 56.18 11.06 4.35
CA ALA A 77 55.97 10.27 3.14
C ALA A 77 55.19 8.97 3.41
N LEU A 78 55.49 8.27 4.52
CA LEU A 78 54.74 7.09 4.95
C LEU A 78 53.28 7.42 5.22
N GLU A 79 53.02 8.50 5.95
CA GLU A 79 51.66 8.92 6.29
C GLU A 79 50.88 9.35 5.04
N ALA A 80 51.51 10.10 4.12
CA ALA A 80 50.92 10.48 2.85
C ALA A 80 50.54 9.26 2.01
N LYS A 81 51.45 8.28 1.86
CA LYS A 81 51.19 7.04 1.10
C LYS A 81 50.13 6.18 1.79
N ARG A 82 50.10 6.13 3.12
CA ARG A 82 49.08 5.41 3.88
C ARG A 82 47.69 5.96 3.60
N GLN A 83 47.54 7.29 3.58
CA GLN A 83 46.28 7.95 3.25
C GLN A 83 45.86 7.71 1.80
N GLU A 84 46.80 7.72 0.85
CA GLU A 84 46.55 7.40 -0.55
C GLU A 84 46.01 5.97 -0.71
N LEU A 85 46.71 4.97 -0.16
CA LEU A 85 46.34 3.56 -0.25
C LEU A 85 45.02 3.27 0.47
N ALA A 86 44.78 3.89 1.63
CA ALA A 86 43.52 3.75 2.35
C ALA A 86 42.33 4.31 1.53
N LYS A 87 42.48 5.49 0.91
CA LYS A 87 41.45 6.07 0.04
C LYS A 87 41.18 5.18 -1.18
N ALA A 88 42.23 4.67 -1.81
CA ALA A 88 42.09 3.75 -2.95
C ALA A 88 41.36 2.45 -2.56
N ALA A 89 41.69 1.88 -1.40
CA ALA A 89 41.02 0.68 -0.89
C ALA A 89 39.53 0.93 -0.59
N THR A 90 39.18 2.06 0.04
CA THR A 90 37.78 2.43 0.30
C THR A 90 37.02 2.66 -1.00
N ALA A 91 37.59 3.37 -1.97
CA ALA A 91 36.96 3.59 -3.27
C ALA A 91 36.72 2.27 -4.02
N GLY A 92 37.68 1.34 -3.97
CA GLY A 92 37.54 0.01 -4.54
C GLY A 92 36.39 -0.79 -3.91
N LYS A 93 36.25 -0.75 -2.58
CA LYS A 93 35.11 -1.39 -1.88
C LYS A 93 33.78 -0.78 -2.28
N LEU A 94 33.69 0.56 -2.30
CA LEU A 94 32.45 1.25 -2.70
C LEU A 94 32.03 0.93 -4.14
N ALA A 95 32.99 0.79 -5.06
CA ALA A 95 32.70 0.41 -6.44
C ALA A 95 32.23 -1.06 -6.56
N ALA A 96 32.78 -1.95 -5.73
CA ALA A 96 32.41 -3.38 -5.72
C ALA A 96 31.07 -3.65 -5.04
N GLU A 97 30.73 -2.86 -4.01
CA GLU A 97 29.47 -2.95 -3.25
C GLU A 97 28.34 -2.12 -3.88
N TYR A 98 28.47 -1.75 -5.16
CA TYR A 98 27.40 -1.07 -5.89
C TYR A 98 26.15 -1.96 -5.97
N ALA A 99 25.05 -1.46 -5.43
CA ALA A 99 23.73 -2.05 -5.56
C ALA A 99 22.79 -1.08 -6.26
N ASP A 100 22.00 -1.59 -7.22
CA ASP A 100 20.93 -0.81 -7.84
C ASP A 100 19.75 -0.71 -6.87
N VAL A 101 19.62 0.45 -6.24
CA VAL A 101 18.56 0.77 -5.28
C VAL A 101 17.18 0.94 -5.93
N THR A 102 17.10 0.92 -7.27
CA THR A 102 15.83 1.00 -8.00
C THR A 102 15.23 -0.36 -8.33
N LEU A 103 15.95 -1.45 -8.05
CA LEU A 103 15.43 -2.80 -8.28
C LEU A 103 14.15 -3.05 -7.46
N PRO A 104 13.11 -3.64 -8.07
CA PRO A 104 11.87 -3.93 -7.38
C PRO A 104 12.13 -4.92 -6.24
N MET A 105 11.68 -4.56 -5.05
CA MET A 105 11.68 -5.48 -3.91
C MET A 105 10.66 -6.59 -4.19
N ARG A 106 10.98 -7.83 -3.80
CA ARG A 106 9.97 -8.89 -3.78
C ARG A 106 9.00 -8.61 -2.65
N GLU A 107 7.95 -7.90 -2.97
CA GLU A 107 6.82 -7.71 -2.08
C GLU A 107 6.18 -9.07 -1.77
N GLY A 108 5.96 -9.35 -0.49
CA GLY A 108 5.32 -10.58 -0.07
C GLY A 108 3.83 -10.60 -0.46
N PRO A 109 3.15 -11.76 -0.41
CA PRO A 109 1.71 -11.88 -0.71
C PRO A 109 0.79 -10.97 0.13
N LEU A 110 1.30 -10.42 1.24
CA LEU A 110 0.60 -9.53 2.17
C LEU A 110 0.77 -8.04 1.85
N ALA A 111 1.64 -7.66 0.90
CA ALA A 111 1.93 -6.25 0.63
C ALA A 111 0.78 -5.52 -0.07
N GLU A 112 -0.07 -6.24 -0.80
CA GLU A 112 -1.21 -5.68 -1.52
C GLU A 112 -2.52 -6.32 -1.03
N GLY A 113 -3.02 -5.85 0.11
CA GLY A 113 -4.41 -6.12 0.47
C GLY A 113 -5.35 -5.53 -0.58
N ARG A 114 -6.37 -6.28 -0.98
CA ARG A 114 -7.41 -5.79 -1.91
C ARG A 114 -8.77 -5.90 -1.26
N ILE A 115 -9.59 -4.87 -1.42
CA ILE A 115 -10.99 -4.86 -0.99
C ILE A 115 -11.82 -5.54 -2.08
N HIS A 116 -12.77 -6.38 -1.70
CA HIS A 116 -13.66 -7.03 -2.65
C HIS A 116 -14.47 -5.97 -3.43
N PRO A 117 -14.64 -6.09 -4.76
CA PRO A 117 -15.35 -5.07 -5.56
C PRO A 117 -16.77 -4.75 -5.05
N VAL A 118 -17.51 -5.75 -4.59
CA VAL A 118 -18.85 -5.54 -4.00
C VAL A 118 -18.78 -4.68 -2.73
N SER A 119 -17.74 -4.84 -1.91
CA SER A 119 -17.56 -3.99 -0.72
C SER A 119 -17.27 -2.56 -1.13
N GLN A 120 -16.43 -2.35 -2.14
CA GLN A 120 -16.15 -1.01 -2.68
C GLN A 120 -17.45 -0.34 -3.17
N VAL A 121 -18.24 -1.04 -3.98
CA VAL A 121 -19.54 -0.54 -4.46
C VAL A 121 -20.52 -0.27 -3.32
N THR A 122 -20.57 -1.14 -2.31
CA THR A 122 -21.45 -0.95 -1.14
C THR A 122 -21.05 0.29 -0.34
N ASP A 123 -19.75 0.48 -0.12
CA ASP A 123 -19.21 1.64 0.61
C ASP A 123 -19.48 2.94 -0.18
N GLU A 124 -19.29 2.93 -1.50
CA GLU A 124 -19.54 4.07 -2.38
C GLU A 124 -21.02 4.47 -2.42
N ILE A 125 -21.94 3.50 -2.60
CA ILE A 125 -23.39 3.76 -2.52
C ILE A 125 -23.73 4.35 -1.14
N THR A 126 -23.14 3.79 -0.08
CA THR A 126 -23.38 4.24 1.28
C THR A 126 -22.95 5.68 1.50
N GLU A 127 -21.78 6.08 0.99
CA GLU A 127 -21.26 7.44 1.06
C GLU A 127 -22.17 8.43 0.31
N ILE A 128 -22.57 8.10 -0.93
CA ILE A 128 -23.45 8.94 -1.74
C ILE A 128 -24.79 9.20 -1.04
N PHE A 129 -25.40 8.16 -0.46
CA PHE A 129 -26.66 8.31 0.25
C PHE A 129 -26.50 9.01 1.60
N ALA A 130 -25.38 8.83 2.29
CA ALA A 130 -25.08 9.57 3.53
C ALA A 130 -25.00 11.08 3.28
N ASP A 131 -24.39 11.50 2.17
CA ASP A 131 -24.35 12.92 1.75
C ASP A 131 -25.73 13.48 1.43
N MET A 132 -26.67 12.65 0.98
CA MET A 132 -28.09 13.00 0.80
C MET A 132 -28.91 12.93 2.12
N GLY A 133 -28.25 12.67 3.25
CA GLY A 133 -28.84 12.65 4.58
C GLY A 133 -29.54 11.34 4.96
N PHE A 134 -29.25 10.23 4.27
CA PHE A 134 -29.75 8.92 4.65
C PHE A 134 -28.88 8.31 5.75
N SER A 135 -29.51 7.61 6.69
CA SER A 135 -28.80 6.77 7.66
C SER A 135 -28.76 5.31 7.19
N ILE A 136 -27.80 4.55 7.70
CA ILE A 136 -27.65 3.13 7.38
C ILE A 136 -28.45 2.31 8.39
N ALA A 137 -29.26 1.39 7.89
CA ALA A 137 -29.98 0.42 8.70
C ALA A 137 -29.54 -1.01 8.34
N GLU A 138 -29.35 -1.84 9.36
CA GLU A 138 -28.96 -3.24 9.19
C GLU A 138 -30.01 -4.17 9.81
N GLY A 139 -30.04 -5.41 9.34
CA GLY A 139 -30.88 -6.46 9.90
C GLY A 139 -30.38 -7.85 9.57
N PRO A 140 -30.99 -8.87 10.18
CA PRO A 140 -30.51 -10.24 10.08
C PRO A 140 -30.71 -10.82 8.67
N ASP A 141 -29.88 -11.79 8.30
CA ASP A 141 -30.04 -12.57 7.06
C ASP A 141 -31.18 -13.60 7.18
N ILE A 142 -31.40 -14.14 8.39
CA ILE A 142 -32.50 -15.05 8.69
C ILE A 142 -33.68 -14.22 9.20
N GLU A 143 -34.80 -14.30 8.50
CA GLU A 143 -36.01 -13.55 8.75
C GLU A 143 -37.22 -14.42 9.06
N THR A 144 -38.26 -13.75 9.56
CA THR A 144 -39.60 -14.34 9.68
C THR A 144 -40.38 -14.15 8.38
N ASP A 145 -41.29 -15.07 8.07
CA ASP A 145 -42.25 -14.91 6.96
C ASP A 145 -43.02 -13.58 7.05
N PHE A 146 -43.32 -13.14 8.28
CA PHE A 146 -44.02 -11.88 8.50
C PHE A 146 -43.22 -10.68 7.96
N ASN A 147 -41.95 -10.53 8.36
CA ASN A 147 -41.13 -9.39 7.94
C ASN A 147 -40.74 -9.48 6.46
N ASN A 148 -40.48 -10.69 5.94
CA ASN A 148 -40.03 -10.88 4.56
C ASN A 148 -41.17 -10.81 3.54
N PHE A 149 -42.41 -11.07 3.93
CA PHE A 149 -43.50 -11.11 2.97
C PHE A 149 -44.77 -10.43 3.47
N THR A 150 -45.32 -10.86 4.61
CA THR A 150 -46.66 -10.44 5.05
C THR A 150 -46.75 -8.94 5.29
N ALA A 151 -45.75 -8.35 5.95
CA ALA A 151 -45.67 -6.92 6.22
C ALA A 151 -45.45 -6.07 4.96
N LEU A 152 -45.03 -6.69 3.85
CA LEU A 152 -44.82 -6.08 2.55
C LEU A 152 -45.99 -6.36 1.59
N ASN A 153 -47.15 -6.73 2.13
CA ASN A 153 -48.36 -6.99 1.36
C ASN A 153 -48.20 -8.09 0.29
N ILE A 154 -47.25 -9.01 0.48
CA ILE A 154 -47.05 -10.17 -0.39
C ILE A 154 -47.94 -11.29 0.18
N PRO A 155 -49.05 -11.71 -0.42
CA PRO A 155 -49.95 -12.70 0.18
C PRO A 155 -49.38 -14.13 0.11
N PRO A 156 -49.89 -15.09 0.92
CA PRO A 156 -49.40 -16.48 0.98
C PRO A 156 -49.32 -17.20 -0.38
N GLU A 157 -50.25 -16.91 -1.28
CA GLU A 157 -50.34 -17.49 -2.62
C GLU A 157 -49.38 -16.86 -3.64
N HIS A 158 -48.65 -15.80 -3.26
CA HIS A 158 -47.76 -15.09 -4.17
C HIS A 158 -46.58 -15.99 -4.62
N PRO A 159 -46.22 -15.99 -5.93
CA PRO A 159 -45.13 -16.82 -6.45
C PRO A 159 -43.81 -16.70 -5.68
N ALA A 160 -43.44 -15.48 -5.28
CA ALA A 160 -42.21 -15.23 -4.51
C ALA A 160 -42.11 -15.99 -3.17
N ARG A 161 -43.22 -16.50 -2.61
CA ARG A 161 -43.23 -17.31 -1.37
C ARG A 161 -43.05 -18.81 -1.63
N GLN A 162 -42.96 -19.25 -2.87
CA GLN A 162 -42.84 -20.67 -3.18
C GLN A 162 -41.43 -21.18 -2.86
N ASP A 163 -41.32 -22.44 -2.43
CA ASP A 163 -40.04 -23.07 -2.05
C ASP A 163 -39.04 -23.15 -3.22
N HIS A 164 -39.47 -22.94 -4.47
CA HIS A 164 -38.58 -22.91 -5.63
C HIS A 164 -37.80 -21.59 -5.77
N ASP A 165 -38.30 -20.50 -5.20
CA ASP A 165 -37.68 -19.16 -5.26
C ASP A 165 -37.00 -18.78 -3.93
N THR A 166 -37.47 -19.33 -2.81
CA THR A 166 -37.09 -18.90 -1.46
C THR A 166 -36.50 -20.04 -0.63
N PHE A 167 -35.38 -19.78 0.04
CA PHE A 167 -34.80 -20.72 1.00
C PHE A 167 -35.50 -20.65 2.35
N TYR A 168 -36.29 -21.69 2.65
CA TYR A 168 -36.93 -21.86 3.94
C TYR A 168 -36.17 -22.86 4.83
N PHE A 169 -36.15 -22.58 6.12
CA PHE A 169 -35.64 -23.50 7.13
C PHE A 169 -36.65 -24.62 7.43
N ALA A 170 -36.17 -25.66 8.12
CA ALA A 170 -37.03 -26.68 8.69
C ALA A 170 -38.08 -26.04 9.63
N PRO A 171 -39.33 -26.53 9.63
CA PRO A 171 -40.37 -26.00 10.51
C PRO A 171 -39.96 -26.07 11.99
N ALA A 172 -40.21 -24.98 12.72
CA ALA A 172 -40.13 -24.95 14.17
C ALA A 172 -41.27 -25.73 14.81
N SER A 173 -41.21 -25.93 16.13
CA SER A 173 -42.22 -26.70 16.89
C SER A 173 -43.64 -26.12 16.81
N ASP A 174 -43.77 -24.82 16.53
CA ASP A 174 -45.04 -24.11 16.36
C ASP A 174 -45.55 -24.10 14.90
N GLY A 175 -44.86 -24.78 13.99
CA GLY A 175 -45.20 -24.85 12.57
C GLY A 175 -44.69 -23.67 11.74
N THR A 176 -44.06 -22.66 12.34
CA THR A 176 -43.46 -21.55 11.61
C THR A 176 -42.18 -21.98 10.90
N ARG A 177 -41.88 -21.36 9.75
CA ARG A 177 -40.62 -21.55 9.03
C ARG A 177 -39.91 -20.21 8.94
N ALA A 178 -38.67 -20.17 9.43
CA ALA A 178 -37.78 -19.06 9.12
C ALA A 178 -37.38 -19.12 7.64
N VAL A 179 -36.93 -17.99 7.11
CA VAL A 179 -36.55 -17.79 5.70
C VAL A 179 -35.21 -17.06 5.64
N LEU A 180 -34.34 -17.42 4.68
CA LEU A 180 -33.26 -16.51 4.29
C LEU A 180 -33.85 -15.36 3.47
N ARG A 181 -33.62 -14.11 3.90
CA ARG A 181 -34.27 -12.96 3.28
C ARG A 181 -34.02 -12.87 1.77
N THR A 182 -35.07 -12.59 1.01
CA THR A 182 -35.03 -12.53 -0.48
C THR A 182 -34.74 -11.13 -1.02
N HIS A 183 -34.83 -10.15 -0.12
CA HIS A 183 -34.58 -8.72 -0.30
C HIS A 183 -34.24 -8.11 1.09
N THR A 184 -33.79 -6.86 1.12
CA THR A 184 -33.43 -6.12 2.35
C THR A 184 -34.60 -5.33 2.96
N SER A 185 -35.77 -5.33 2.32
CA SER A 185 -37.01 -4.72 2.82
C SER A 185 -37.43 -5.14 4.26
N PRO A 186 -37.11 -6.33 4.80
CA PRO A 186 -37.38 -6.64 6.21
C PRO A 186 -36.74 -5.64 7.18
N VAL A 187 -35.59 -5.06 6.81
CA VAL A 187 -34.93 -4.00 7.57
C VAL A 187 -35.82 -2.75 7.66
N GLN A 188 -36.47 -2.37 6.56
CA GLN A 188 -37.40 -1.25 6.51
C GLN A 188 -38.60 -1.46 7.45
N ILE A 189 -39.20 -2.65 7.41
CA ILE A 189 -40.29 -3.02 8.32
C ILE A 189 -39.85 -2.92 9.78
N ARG A 190 -38.69 -3.49 10.12
CA ARG A 190 -38.14 -3.45 11.49
C ARG A 190 -37.88 -2.02 11.95
N THR A 191 -37.35 -1.17 11.08
CA THR A 191 -37.13 0.25 11.40
C THR A 191 -38.46 0.96 11.65
N MET A 192 -39.46 0.79 10.79
CA MET A 192 -40.79 1.38 10.97
C MET A 192 -41.53 0.89 12.24
N LEU A 193 -41.27 -0.34 12.69
CA LEU A 193 -41.83 -0.85 13.94
C LEU A 193 -41.16 -0.26 15.19
N ARG A 194 -39.90 0.18 15.07
CA ARG A 194 -39.10 0.73 16.18
C ARG A 194 -39.18 2.25 16.26
N GLU A 195 -39.27 2.92 15.12
CA GLU A 195 -39.09 4.37 14.98
C GLU A 195 -40.28 4.99 14.25
N LYS A 196 -40.61 6.23 14.60
CA LYS A 196 -41.66 7.00 13.93
C LYS A 196 -41.07 7.87 12.83
N PRO A 197 -41.81 8.17 11.75
CA PRO A 197 -41.42 9.19 10.78
C PRO A 197 -41.05 10.54 11.40
N PRO A 198 -40.14 11.32 10.79
CA PRO A 198 -39.55 11.09 9.46
C PRO A 198 -38.46 10.00 9.48
N LEU A 199 -38.47 9.13 8.47
CA LEU A 199 -37.47 8.09 8.25
C LEU A 199 -36.79 8.33 6.91
N ARG A 200 -35.45 8.23 6.88
CA ARG A 200 -34.65 8.29 5.67
C ARG A 200 -33.46 7.34 5.83
N ILE A 201 -33.59 6.13 5.31
CA ILE A 201 -32.62 5.05 5.51
C ILE A 201 -32.23 4.37 4.20
N ILE A 202 -31.03 3.83 4.16
CA ILE A 202 -30.64 2.77 3.23
C ILE A 202 -30.32 1.49 3.99
N ALA A 203 -30.55 0.34 3.37
CA ALA A 203 -30.35 -0.98 3.93
C ALA A 203 -29.49 -1.83 2.98
N PRO A 204 -28.15 -1.68 3.01
CA PRO A 204 -27.26 -2.59 2.30
C PRO A 204 -27.26 -3.97 2.98
N GLY A 205 -27.27 -5.04 2.19
CA GLY A 205 -27.25 -6.38 2.76
C GLY A 205 -27.18 -7.52 1.75
N ARG A 206 -26.87 -8.71 2.27
CA ARG A 206 -26.92 -9.97 1.52
C ARG A 206 -28.34 -10.46 1.41
N VAL A 207 -28.70 -10.97 0.25
CA VAL A 207 -30.02 -11.55 -0.03
C VAL A 207 -29.84 -12.89 -0.72
N TYR A 208 -30.84 -13.74 -0.58
CA TYR A 208 -30.76 -15.14 -0.95
C TYR A 208 -31.96 -15.54 -1.79
N ARG A 209 -31.71 -16.18 -2.94
CA ARG A 209 -32.77 -16.70 -3.83
C ARG A 209 -32.36 -18.07 -4.31
N SER A 210 -33.33 -18.98 -4.44
CA SER A 210 -33.09 -20.35 -4.88
C SER A 210 -32.95 -20.46 -6.41
N ASP A 211 -32.16 -19.55 -6.99
CA ASP A 211 -31.80 -19.52 -8.41
C ASP A 211 -30.27 -19.54 -8.55
N SER A 212 -29.78 -20.32 -9.51
CA SER A 212 -28.34 -20.47 -9.75
C SER A 212 -28.08 -20.88 -11.20
N ASP A 213 -27.63 -19.91 -12.00
CA ASP A 213 -27.23 -20.10 -13.39
C ASP A 213 -25.99 -19.23 -13.71
N GLN A 214 -25.77 -18.89 -14.99
CA GLN A 214 -24.61 -18.07 -15.40
C GLN A 214 -24.70 -16.61 -14.95
N THR A 215 -25.90 -16.08 -14.74
CA THR A 215 -26.17 -14.68 -14.38
C THR A 215 -26.75 -14.53 -12.98
N HIS A 216 -27.22 -15.62 -12.37
CA HIS A 216 -27.84 -15.64 -11.06
C HIS A 216 -26.99 -16.42 -10.07
N THR A 217 -26.72 -15.80 -8.93
CA THR A 217 -26.05 -16.44 -7.80
C THR A 217 -27.03 -16.58 -6.63
N PRO A 218 -27.03 -17.70 -5.90
CA PRO A 218 -28.00 -17.96 -4.85
C PRO A 218 -27.86 -17.02 -3.63
N MET A 219 -26.73 -16.32 -3.53
CA MET A 219 -26.49 -15.22 -2.61
C MET A 219 -25.89 -14.06 -3.38
N PHE A 220 -26.51 -12.89 -3.27
CA PHE A 220 -26.02 -11.63 -3.84
C PHE A 220 -26.28 -10.46 -2.88
N HIS A 221 -25.98 -9.24 -3.29
CA HIS A 221 -26.12 -8.05 -2.45
C HIS A 221 -27.15 -7.11 -3.05
N GLN A 222 -27.96 -6.50 -2.18
CA GLN A 222 -28.90 -5.46 -2.54
C GLN A 222 -28.72 -4.28 -1.58
N VAL A 223 -29.06 -3.09 -2.07
CA VAL A 223 -29.21 -1.89 -1.26
C VAL A 223 -30.60 -1.36 -1.54
N GLU A 224 -31.44 -1.29 -0.50
CA GLU A 224 -32.75 -0.66 -0.62
C GLU A 224 -32.81 0.66 0.16
N GLY A 225 -33.53 1.63 -0.38
CA GLY A 225 -33.78 2.91 0.28
C GLY A 225 -35.23 3.04 0.73
N LEU A 226 -35.45 3.75 1.84
CA LEU A 226 -36.77 4.13 2.33
C LEU A 226 -36.76 5.59 2.78
N VAL A 227 -37.74 6.35 2.29
CA VAL A 227 -38.05 7.71 2.78
C VAL A 227 -39.53 7.76 3.14
N ILE A 228 -39.84 8.17 4.38
CA ILE A 228 -41.21 8.36 4.86
C ILE A 228 -41.26 9.67 5.65
N ASP A 229 -42.03 10.63 5.16
CA ASP A 229 -42.37 11.88 5.84
C ASP A 229 -43.69 12.45 5.28
N GLU A 230 -44.06 13.66 5.68
CA GLU A 230 -45.32 14.31 5.27
C GLU A 230 -45.26 14.99 3.89
N GLU A 231 -44.08 15.14 3.30
CA GLU A 231 -43.84 15.98 2.12
C GLU A 231 -43.31 15.21 0.90
N THR A 232 -42.78 14.01 1.10
CA THR A 232 -42.17 13.19 0.05
C THR A 232 -43.20 12.79 -0.99
N HIS A 233 -42.77 12.86 -2.26
CA HIS A 233 -43.61 12.56 -3.42
C HIS A 233 -42.73 12.00 -4.54
N LEU A 234 -43.33 11.51 -5.61
CA LEU A 234 -42.61 10.87 -6.72
C LEU A 234 -41.48 11.73 -7.32
N GLY A 235 -41.64 13.05 -7.39
CA GLY A 235 -40.57 13.97 -7.82
C GLY A 235 -39.29 13.89 -6.96
N HIS A 236 -39.41 13.68 -5.64
CA HIS A 236 -38.27 13.50 -4.75
C HIS A 236 -37.56 12.17 -5.02
N LEU A 237 -38.32 11.08 -5.21
CA LEU A 237 -37.77 9.78 -5.59
C LEU A 237 -36.96 9.86 -6.89
N LYS A 238 -37.53 10.50 -7.93
CA LYS A 238 -36.84 10.70 -9.20
C LYS A 238 -35.55 11.49 -9.03
N TRP A 239 -35.58 12.59 -8.27
CA TRP A 239 -34.39 13.41 -8.02
C TRP A 239 -33.30 12.63 -7.28
N VAL A 240 -33.64 11.88 -6.22
CA VAL A 240 -32.68 11.06 -5.48
C VAL A 240 -32.00 10.04 -6.39
N LEU A 241 -32.77 9.37 -7.25
CA LEU A 241 -32.22 8.38 -8.18
C LEU A 241 -31.37 9.03 -9.29
N GLU A 242 -31.75 10.20 -9.78
CA GLU A 242 -30.97 10.97 -10.76
C GLU A 242 -29.63 11.43 -10.17
N GLU A 243 -29.62 11.97 -8.95
CA GLU A 243 -28.39 12.41 -8.28
C GLU A 243 -27.50 11.23 -7.88
N PHE A 244 -28.09 10.14 -7.38
CA PHE A 244 -27.37 8.90 -7.13
C PHE A 244 -26.65 8.40 -8.38
N CYS A 245 -27.35 8.29 -9.52
CA CYS A 245 -26.75 7.80 -10.75
C CYS A 245 -25.65 8.73 -11.28
N LYS A 246 -25.81 10.06 -11.17
CA LYS A 246 -24.76 11.01 -11.56
C LYS A 246 -23.50 10.83 -10.73
N ALA A 247 -23.65 10.69 -9.41
CA ALA A 247 -22.54 10.51 -8.49
C ALA A 247 -21.84 9.16 -8.70
N PHE A 248 -22.59 8.06 -8.70
CA PHE A 248 -22.07 6.69 -8.78
C PHE A 248 -21.40 6.37 -10.13
N PHE A 249 -21.94 6.90 -11.23
CA PHE A 249 -21.32 6.69 -12.55
C PHE A 249 -20.37 7.82 -12.95
N GLU A 250 -20.16 8.81 -12.07
CA GLU A 250 -19.29 9.97 -12.29
C GLU A 250 -19.56 10.74 -13.60
N VAL A 251 -20.84 10.88 -13.97
CA VAL A 251 -21.27 11.58 -15.19
C VAL A 251 -22.15 12.79 -14.88
N PRO A 252 -22.07 13.88 -15.66
CA PRO A 252 -22.82 15.11 -15.39
C PRO A 252 -24.34 14.92 -15.52
N SER A 253 -24.78 13.96 -16.32
CA SER A 253 -26.18 13.57 -16.44
C SER A 253 -26.31 12.13 -16.91
N VAL A 254 -27.33 11.44 -16.39
CA VAL A 254 -27.72 10.10 -16.84
C VAL A 254 -29.07 10.19 -17.52
N LYS A 255 -29.19 9.63 -18.72
CA LYS A 255 -30.48 9.48 -19.39
C LYS A 255 -31.24 8.35 -18.71
N MET A 256 -32.34 8.68 -18.02
CA MET A 256 -33.12 7.70 -17.24
C MET A 256 -34.51 7.46 -17.85
N ARG A 257 -34.98 6.21 -17.77
CA ARG A 257 -36.32 5.80 -18.19
C ARG A 257 -37.03 5.11 -17.03
N PHE A 258 -38.15 5.68 -16.63
CA PHE A 258 -39.05 5.13 -15.61
C PHE A 258 -40.20 4.40 -16.31
N ARG A 259 -40.27 3.09 -16.17
CA ARG A 259 -41.32 2.24 -16.75
C ARG A 259 -42.26 1.80 -15.64
N ALA A 260 -43.57 1.80 -15.89
CA ALA A 260 -44.52 1.21 -14.95
C ALA A 260 -44.19 -0.28 -14.74
N SER A 261 -44.16 -0.70 -13.48
CA SER A 261 -44.00 -2.09 -13.07
C SER A 261 -45.00 -2.40 -11.95
N HIS A 262 -44.81 -3.48 -11.20
CA HIS A 262 -45.65 -3.84 -10.07
C HIS A 262 -44.83 -4.49 -8.94
N PHE A 263 -44.86 -3.87 -7.76
CA PHE A 263 -44.38 -4.45 -6.52
C PHE A 263 -45.51 -4.40 -5.48
N PRO A 264 -45.82 -5.50 -4.77
CA PRO A 264 -46.98 -5.52 -3.84
C PRO A 264 -46.94 -4.46 -2.72
N PHE A 265 -45.77 -3.91 -2.42
CA PHE A 265 -45.50 -2.92 -1.37
C PHE A 265 -45.32 -1.49 -1.87
N THR A 266 -45.45 -1.20 -3.17
CA THR A 266 -45.43 0.18 -3.70
C THR A 266 -46.60 0.45 -4.64
N GLU A 267 -47.07 1.70 -4.67
CA GLU A 267 -48.09 2.17 -5.62
C GLU A 267 -47.98 3.70 -5.73
N PRO A 268 -47.53 4.27 -6.85
CA PRO A 268 -47.20 3.62 -8.13
C PRO A 268 -45.82 2.93 -8.15
N SER A 269 -45.74 1.72 -8.69
CA SER A 269 -44.47 1.00 -8.90
C SER A 269 -43.81 1.33 -10.25
N MET A 270 -42.47 1.43 -10.26
CA MET A 270 -41.68 1.62 -11.47
C MET A 270 -40.40 0.77 -11.48
N GLU A 271 -39.95 0.42 -12.68
CA GLU A 271 -38.57 0.01 -12.96
C GLU A 271 -37.81 1.15 -13.60
N VAL A 272 -36.51 1.22 -13.31
CA VAL A 272 -35.63 2.29 -13.77
C VAL A 272 -34.51 1.70 -14.61
N ASP A 273 -34.43 2.19 -15.85
CA ASP A 273 -33.33 1.90 -16.76
C ASP A 273 -32.48 3.15 -17.00
N ILE A 274 -31.18 2.95 -17.20
CA ILE A 274 -30.22 3.98 -17.58
C ILE A 274 -29.74 3.78 -19.02
N GLY A 275 -29.51 4.89 -19.71
CA GLY A 275 -28.98 4.91 -21.07
C GLY A 275 -27.48 4.57 -21.08
N TYR A 276 -27.08 3.70 -22.00
CA TYR A 276 -25.67 3.39 -22.22
C TYR A 276 -25.34 3.17 -23.71
N ALA A 277 -24.04 3.26 -24.01
CA ALA A 277 -23.46 2.87 -25.29
C ALA A 277 -22.45 1.77 -25.08
N LYS A 278 -22.47 0.75 -25.94
CA LYS A 278 -21.39 -0.24 -26.02
C LYS A 278 -20.33 0.22 -27.02
N VAL A 279 -19.12 0.48 -26.54
CA VAL A 279 -17.96 0.87 -27.37
C VAL A 279 -16.89 -0.20 -27.25
N GLY A 280 -16.93 -1.18 -28.17
CA GLY A 280 -16.10 -2.38 -28.05
C GLY A 280 -16.56 -3.25 -26.87
N ASP A 281 -15.67 -3.48 -25.91
CA ASP A 281 -15.97 -4.21 -24.66
C ASP A 281 -16.31 -3.28 -23.49
N GLU A 282 -16.32 -1.95 -23.71
CA GLU A 282 -16.63 -0.95 -22.70
C GLU A 282 -18.14 -0.59 -22.72
N ILE A 283 -18.73 -0.47 -21.53
CA ILE A 283 -20.07 0.10 -21.33
C ILE A 283 -19.89 1.54 -20.86
N ARG A 284 -20.39 2.50 -21.63
CA ARG A 284 -20.35 3.93 -21.30
C ARG A 284 -21.73 4.39 -20.88
N ILE A 285 -21.87 4.73 -19.60
CA ILE A 285 -23.12 5.24 -19.04
C ILE A 285 -23.32 6.71 -19.46
N GLY A 286 -24.56 7.06 -19.82
CA GLY A 286 -24.92 8.42 -20.25
C GLY A 286 -24.70 8.70 -21.74
N GLU A 287 -24.09 7.77 -22.48
CA GLU A 287 -23.97 7.80 -23.94
C GLU A 287 -24.99 6.85 -24.57
N GLY A 288 -25.30 6.99 -25.86
CA GLY A 288 -26.09 6.02 -26.63
C GLY A 288 -27.60 5.98 -26.37
N ASP A 289 -28.23 4.96 -26.95
CA ASP A 289 -29.69 4.74 -26.94
C ASP A 289 -30.09 3.33 -26.45
N GLU A 290 -29.14 2.53 -25.97
CA GLU A 290 -29.42 1.25 -25.32
C GLU A 290 -29.82 1.48 -23.86
N TRP A 291 -30.57 0.54 -23.28
CA TRP A 291 -31.13 0.65 -21.93
C TRP A 291 -30.67 -0.51 -21.06
N LEU A 292 -30.20 -0.20 -19.87
CA LEU A 292 -29.82 -1.15 -18.83
C LEU A 292 -30.70 -0.93 -17.60
N GLU A 293 -31.45 -1.96 -17.21
CA GLU A 293 -32.23 -1.94 -15.97
C GLU A 293 -31.28 -1.96 -14.76
N ILE A 294 -31.52 -1.09 -13.77
CA ILE A 294 -30.65 -0.99 -12.59
C ILE A 294 -31.39 -1.17 -11.26
N LEU A 295 -32.69 -0.85 -11.19
CA LEU A 295 -33.46 -0.96 -9.94
C LEU A 295 -34.98 -0.92 -10.18
N GLY A 296 -35.72 -1.40 -9.19
CA GLY A 296 -37.15 -1.13 -9.00
C GLY A 296 -37.39 -0.14 -7.86
N CYS A 297 -38.45 0.67 -7.97
CA CYS A 297 -38.83 1.66 -6.97
C CYS A 297 -40.34 1.94 -6.98
N GLY A 298 -40.79 2.79 -6.06
CA GLY A 298 -42.15 3.32 -6.01
C GLY A 298 -42.40 4.15 -4.76
#